data_AF-A0A6M4APN0-F1
#
_entry.id   AF-A0A6M4APN0-F1
#
_cell.length_a   1.000
_cell.length_b   1.000
_cell.length_c   1.000
_cell.angle_alpha   90.00
_cell.angle_beta   90.00
_cell.angle_gamma   90.00
#
_symmetry.space_group_name_H-M   'P 1'
#
loop_
_entity.id
_entity.type
_entity.pdbx_description
1 polymer ?
#
loop_
_entity_poly.entity_id
_entity_poly.type
_entity_poly.pdbx_seq_one_letter_code
_entity_poly.pdbx_strand_id
1 'polypeptide(L)'
;RYDLARVGRYKVNKKLGLNPGQPIGTTTLTEEDVVATIEYLVRLHQGDKTMTVPGGVEVPVEVDDIDHFGNRRLRTVGELIQNQIRVGLSRMERVVRERMTTQDVEAITPQTLI
;
A
#
# COMPACT_ATOMS: atom_id res chain seq x y z
N ARG A 1 8.24 -1.78 3.84
CA ARG A 1 7.77 -2.91 3.01
C ARG A 1 6.27 -2.73 2.80
N TYR A 2 5.77 -2.72 1.56
CA TYR A 2 4.37 -2.40 1.22
C TYR A 2 3.80 -3.47 0.28
N ASP A 3 2.53 -3.82 0.44
CA ASP A 3 1.82 -4.81 -0.38
C ASP A 3 0.31 -4.50 -0.36
N LEU A 4 -0.29 -4.29 -1.54
CA LEU A 4 -1.73 -4.09 -1.71
C LEU A 4 -2.52 -5.41 -1.66
N ALA A 5 -1.83 -6.55 -1.74
CA ALA A 5 -2.38 -7.85 -2.08
C ALA A 5 -3.09 -7.85 -3.45
N ARG A 6 -3.44 -9.04 -3.94
CA ARG A 6 -4.11 -9.20 -5.24
C ARG A 6 -5.44 -8.45 -5.32
N VAL A 7 -6.22 -8.47 -4.24
CA VAL A 7 -7.52 -7.77 -4.19
C VAL A 7 -7.35 -6.25 -4.20
N GLY A 8 -6.37 -5.71 -3.48
CA GLY A 8 -6.11 -4.28 -3.49
C GLY A 8 -5.63 -3.81 -4.86
N ARG A 9 -4.70 -4.55 -5.48
CA ARG A 9 -4.24 -4.24 -6.85
C ARG A 9 -5.39 -4.26 -7.86
N TYR A 10 -6.26 -5.27 -7.79
CA TYR A 10 -7.46 -5.34 -8.63
C TYR A 10 -8.35 -4.10 -8.48
N LYS A 11 -8.60 -3.69 -7.23
CA LYS A 11 -9.44 -2.51 -6.95
C LYS A 11 -8.82 -1.22 -7.48
N VAL A 12 -7.52 -1.02 -7.31
CA VAL A 12 -6.79 0.15 -7.85
C VAL A 12 -6.90 0.18 -9.38
N ASN A 13 -6.56 -0.93 -10.05
CA ASN A 13 -6.65 -1.03 -11.50
C ASN A 13 -8.06 -0.73 -12.01
N LYS A 14 -9.09 -1.27 -11.35
CA LYS A 14 -10.48 -1.04 -11.71
C LYS A 14 -10.92 0.43 -11.49
N LYS A 15 -10.53 1.05 -10.37
CA LYS A 15 -10.94 2.42 -10.03
C LYS A 15 -10.27 3.46 -10.94
N LEU A 16 -9.01 3.24 -11.31
CA LEU A 16 -8.22 4.20 -12.11
C LEU A 16 -8.17 3.85 -13.61
N GLY A 17 -8.78 2.74 -14.04
CA GLY A 17 -8.79 2.33 -15.45
C GLY A 17 -7.43 1.81 -15.96
N LEU A 18 -6.55 1.35 -15.05
CA LEU A 18 -5.20 0.91 -15.36
C LEU A 18 -5.15 -0.58 -15.72
N ASN A 19 -4.24 -0.95 -16.64
CA ASN A 19 -3.93 -2.34 -17.01
C ASN A 19 -5.17 -3.21 -17.37
N PRO A 20 -6.04 -2.75 -18.29
CA PRO A 20 -7.24 -3.49 -18.66
C PRO A 20 -6.88 -4.87 -19.23
N GLY A 21 -7.46 -5.92 -18.66
CA GLY A 21 -7.29 -7.30 -19.14
C GLY A 21 -5.93 -7.93 -18.86
N GLN A 22 -5.01 -7.24 -18.18
CA GLN A 22 -3.72 -7.84 -17.80
C GLN A 22 -3.81 -8.62 -16.49
N PRO A 23 -3.12 -9.77 -16.36
CA PRO A 23 -3.05 -10.49 -15.10
C PRO A 23 -2.30 -9.67 -14.04
N ILE A 24 -2.70 -9.82 -12.78
CA ILE A 24 -2.09 -9.13 -11.64
C ILE A 24 -0.70 -9.73 -11.39
N GLY A 25 0.35 -9.03 -11.85
CA GLY A 25 1.74 -9.39 -11.63
C GLY A 25 2.30 -8.83 -10.32
N THR A 26 2.42 -7.51 -10.24
CA THR A 26 2.95 -6.81 -9.05
C THR A 26 1.81 -6.40 -8.11
N THR A 27 2.04 -6.49 -6.80
CA THR A 27 1.10 -6.04 -5.77
C THR A 27 1.61 -4.80 -5.01
N THR A 28 2.72 -4.24 -5.46
CA THR A 28 3.23 -2.95 -4.98
C THR A 28 2.61 -1.80 -5.76
N LEU A 29 2.62 -0.61 -5.16
CA LEU A 29 2.22 0.62 -5.85
C LEU A 29 3.27 0.98 -6.91
N THR A 30 2.81 1.46 -8.07
CA THR A 30 3.67 2.00 -9.14
C THR A 30 3.58 3.53 -9.19
N GLU A 31 4.52 4.17 -9.88
CA GLU A 31 4.48 5.62 -10.09
C GLU A 31 3.22 6.05 -10.87
N GLU A 32 2.81 5.23 -11.85
CA GLU A 32 1.58 5.43 -12.62
C GLU A 32 0.34 5.47 -11.70
N ASP A 33 0.26 4.58 -10.71
CA ASP A 33 -0.85 4.58 -9.75
C ASP A 33 -0.93 5.90 -8.98
N VAL A 34 0.22 6.44 -8.58
CA VAL A 34 0.31 7.69 -7.80
C VAL A 34 -0.14 8.87 -8.65
N VAL A 35 0.39 8.98 -9.88
CA VAL A 35 0.03 10.07 -10.81
C VAL A 35 -1.46 10.01 -11.15
N ALA A 36 -1.97 8.83 -11.50
CA ALA A 36 -3.39 8.63 -11.81
C ALA A 36 -4.30 8.94 -10.62
N THR A 37 -3.88 8.61 -9.39
CA THR A 37 -4.65 8.93 -8.17
C THR A 37 -4.75 10.43 -7.96
N ILE A 38 -3.65 11.17 -8.14
CA ILE A 38 -3.64 12.63 -8.00
C ILE A 38 -4.50 13.27 -9.09
N GLU A 39 -4.39 12.81 -10.34
CA GLU A 39 -5.22 13.29 -11.44
C GLU A 39 -6.71 13.03 -11.16
N TYR A 40 -7.06 11.84 -10.68
CA TYR A 40 -8.44 11.49 -10.31
C TYR A 40 -8.99 12.45 -9.26
N LEU A 41 -8.20 12.78 -8.24
CA LEU A 41 -8.61 13.70 -7.18
C LEU A 41 -8.83 15.13 -7.71
N VAL A 42 -7.95 15.61 -8.60
CA VAL A 42 -8.07 16.95 -9.19
C VAL A 42 -9.32 17.06 -10.08
N ARG A 43 -9.55 16.06 -10.94
CA ARG A 43 -10.75 16.00 -11.80
C ARG A 43 -12.04 15.93 -10.98
N LEU A 44 -12.04 15.12 -9.92
CA LEU A 44 -13.15 15.03 -8.97
C LEU A 44 -13.44 16.39 -8.32
N HIS A 45 -12.40 17.14 -7.96
CA HIS A 45 -12.55 18.49 -7.40
C HIS A 45 -13.10 19.50 -8.42
N GLN A 46 -12.73 19.37 -9.70
CA GLN A 46 -13.24 20.21 -10.79
C GLN A 46 -14.70 19.89 -11.18
N GLY A 47 -15.22 18.73 -10.76
CA GLY A 47 -16.58 18.28 -11.08
C GLY A 47 -16.68 17.50 -12.39
N ASP A 48 -15.55 17.06 -12.94
CA ASP A 48 -15.53 16.17 -14.10
C ASP A 48 -16.18 14.82 -13.76
N LYS A 49 -16.86 14.22 -14.74
CA LYS A 49 -17.59 12.95 -14.56
C LYS A 49 -16.83 11.74 -15.07
N THR A 50 -15.87 11.94 -15.95
CA THR A 50 -15.06 10.84 -16.53
C THR A 50 -13.61 11.25 -16.60
N MET A 51 -12.73 10.24 -16.58
CA MET A 51 -11.32 10.42 -16.87
C MET A 51 -10.76 9.23 -17.62
N THR A 52 -9.73 9.49 -18.40
CA THR A 52 -8.99 8.47 -19.13
C THR A 52 -7.51 8.71 -18.92
N VAL A 53 -6.86 7.77 -18.25
CA VAL A 53 -5.41 7.79 -18.05
C VAL A 53 -4.69 7.33 -19.33
N PRO A 54 -3.44 7.78 -19.58
CA PRO A 54 -2.68 7.34 -20.76
C PRO A 54 -2.56 5.82 -20.83
N GLY A 55 -3.01 5.21 -21.93
CA GLY A 55 -2.99 3.75 -22.11
C GLY A 55 -4.01 2.97 -21.28
N GLY A 56 -4.89 3.66 -20.54
CA GLY A 56 -5.97 3.07 -19.77
C GLY A 56 -7.33 3.15 -20.47
N VAL A 57 -8.37 2.80 -19.71
CA VAL A 57 -9.77 2.87 -20.14
C VAL A 57 -10.44 4.07 -19.50
N GLU A 58 -11.45 4.63 -20.17
CA GLU A 58 -12.31 5.64 -19.56
C GLU A 58 -13.02 5.07 -18.32
N VAL A 59 -12.97 5.80 -17.22
CA VAL A 59 -13.61 5.46 -15.95
C VAL A 59 -14.42 6.63 -15.40
N PRO A 60 -15.51 6.36 -14.65
CA PRO A 60 -16.26 7.41 -13.98
C PRO A 60 -15.44 8.02 -12.83
N VAL A 61 -15.54 9.34 -12.71
CA VAL A 61 -14.97 10.12 -11.62
C VAL A 61 -16.06 10.43 -10.61
N GLU A 62 -16.05 9.69 -9.50
CA GLU A 62 -17.08 9.78 -8.47
C GLU A 62 -16.54 9.39 -7.10
N VAL A 63 -17.22 9.88 -6.06
CA VAL A 63 -16.91 9.55 -4.67
C VAL A 63 -17.32 8.11 -4.38
N ASP A 64 -16.47 7.38 -3.67
CA ASP A 64 -16.77 6.02 -3.24
C ASP A 64 -17.67 6.00 -1.99
N ASP A 65 -18.63 5.08 -1.96
CA ASP A 65 -19.38 4.75 -0.74
C ASP A 65 -18.48 3.97 0.24
N ILE A 66 -18.03 4.66 1.28
CA ILE A 66 -17.11 4.12 2.29
C ILE A 66 -17.74 3.06 3.18
N ASP A 67 -19.07 3.02 3.29
CA ASP A 67 -19.78 2.08 4.15
C ASP A 67 -20.10 0.75 3.46
N HIS A 68 -19.87 0.66 2.15
CA HIS A 68 -20.10 -0.54 1.38
C HIS A 68 -19.34 -1.76 1.95
N PHE A 69 -20.03 -2.89 2.16
CA PHE A 69 -19.43 -4.10 2.73
C PHE A 69 -18.27 -4.67 1.90
N GLY A 70 -18.25 -4.45 0.59
CA GLY A 70 -17.10 -4.80 -0.25
C GLY A 70 -15.80 -4.08 0.14
N ASN A 71 -15.88 -3.00 0.92
CA ASN A 71 -14.74 -2.27 1.51
C ASN A 71 -14.43 -2.69 2.95
N ARG A 72 -15.21 -3.60 3.54
CA ARG A 72 -14.95 -4.20 4.85
C ARG A 72 -14.13 -5.48 4.68
N ARG A 73 -13.14 -5.70 5.56
CA ARG A 73 -12.35 -6.94 5.62
C ARG A 73 -12.30 -7.44 7.06
N LEU A 74 -12.55 -8.72 7.24
CA LEU A 74 -12.39 -9.40 8.53
C LEU A 74 -10.91 -9.72 8.75
N ARG A 75 -10.39 -9.37 9.92
CA ARG A 75 -9.04 -9.74 10.36
C ARG A 75 -9.15 -10.88 11.35
N THR A 76 -8.42 -11.95 11.11
CA THR A 76 -8.39 -13.10 12.01
C THR A 76 -7.53 -12.79 13.24
N VAL A 77 -7.70 -13.58 14.31
CA VAL A 77 -6.89 -13.45 15.53
C VAL A 77 -5.39 -13.54 15.21
N GLY A 78 -4.99 -14.46 14.33
CA GLY A 78 -3.60 -14.60 13.89
C GLY A 78 -3.06 -13.35 13.18
N GLU A 79 -3.86 -12.71 12.33
CA GLU A 79 -3.47 -11.45 11.67
C GLU A 79 -3.28 -10.31 12.69
N LEU A 80 -4.15 -10.23 13.71
CA LEU A 80 -4.02 -9.23 14.77
C LEU A 80 -2.73 -9.43 15.56
N ILE A 81 -2.42 -10.66 15.97
CA ILE A 81 -1.19 -11.00 16.69
C ILE A 81 0.04 -10.72 15.82
N GLN A 82 0.02 -11.15 14.55
CA GLN A 82 1.12 -10.90 13.61
C GLN A 82 1.39 -9.40 13.45
N ASN A 83 0.35 -8.58 13.36
CA ASN A 83 0.49 -7.13 13.28
C ASN A 83 1.13 -6.55 14.56
N GLN A 84 0.74 -7.02 15.75
CA GLN A 84 1.36 -6.58 17.01
C GLN A 84 2.84 -6.96 17.08
N ILE A 85 3.19 -8.20 16.73
CA ILE A 85 4.59 -8.65 16.67
C ILE A 85 5.38 -7.80 15.68
N ARG A 86 4.83 -7.48 14.50
CA ARG A 86 5.49 -6.64 13.50
C ARG A 86 5.82 -5.24 14.04
N VAL A 87 4.89 -4.62 14.80
CA VAL A 87 5.16 -3.33 15.44
C VAL A 87 6.27 -3.45 16.48
N GLY A 88 6.25 -4.49 17.31
CA GLY A 88 7.32 -4.76 18.29
C GLY A 88 8.69 -4.93 17.63
N LEU A 89 8.76 -5.75 16.57
CA LEU A 89 9.98 -5.98 15.80
C LEU A 89 10.48 -4.71 15.11
N SER A 90 9.59 -3.83 14.62
CA SER A 90 10.02 -2.57 14.02
C SER A 90 10.68 -1.62 15.03
N ARG A 91 10.23 -1.63 16.29
CA ARG A 91 10.89 -0.88 17.37
C ARG A 91 12.25 -1.49 17.71
N MET A 92 12.33 -2.81 17.80
CA MET A 92 13.59 -3.52 18.02
C MET A 92 14.58 -3.27 16.87
N GLU A 93 14.13 -3.32 15.61
CA GLU A 93 14.95 -3.01 14.44
C GLU A 93 15.58 -1.61 14.55
N ARG A 94 14.81 -0.62 15.02
CA ARG A 94 15.32 0.72 15.25
C ARG A 94 16.43 0.74 16.30
N VAL A 95 16.23 0.09 17.45
CA VAL A 95 17.25 0.00 18.52
C VAL A 95 18.51 -0.69 18.01
N VAL A 96 18.36 -1.79 17.26
CA VAL A 96 19.47 -2.50 16.63
C VAL A 96 20.26 -1.56 15.70
N ARG A 97 19.58 -0.80 14.83
CA ARG A 97 20.24 0.19 13.94
C ARG A 97 20.96 1.28 14.72
N GLU A 98 20.38 1.78 15.81
CA GLU A 98 20.99 2.80 16.67
C GLU A 98 22.22 2.27 17.45
N ARG A 99 22.19 1.00 17.89
CA ARG A 99 23.33 0.37 18.56
C ARG A 99 24.47 0.01 17.60
N MET A 100 24.14 -0.36 16.36
CA MET A 100 25.13 -0.64 15.32
C MET A 100 26.02 0.58 14.99
N THR A 101 25.54 1.81 15.20
CA THR A 101 26.35 3.02 14.96
C THR A 101 27.19 3.46 16.15
N THR A 102 26.96 2.90 17.34
CA THR A 102 27.59 3.33 18.60
C THR A 102 28.48 2.28 19.24
N GLN A 103 28.26 0.99 18.95
CA GLN A 103 29.07 -0.11 19.49
C GLN A 103 30.32 -0.37 18.65
N ASP A 104 31.38 -0.85 19.31
CA ASP A 104 32.60 -1.29 18.66
C ASP A 104 32.32 -2.53 17.79
N VAL A 105 32.74 -2.48 16.53
CA VAL A 105 32.45 -3.47 15.49
C VAL A 105 32.94 -4.86 15.88
N GLU A 106 34.06 -4.96 16.61
CA GLU A 106 34.63 -6.24 17.05
C GLU A 106 33.84 -6.90 18.20
N ALA A 107 33.04 -6.13 18.93
CA ALA A 107 32.23 -6.60 20.05
C ALA A 107 30.75 -6.86 19.70
N ILE A 108 30.34 -6.61 18.45
CA ILE A 108 28.94 -6.75 18.03
C ILE A 108 28.54 -8.23 17.99
N THR A 109 27.51 -8.57 18.77
CA THR A 109 26.80 -9.86 18.68
C THR A 109 25.29 -9.62 18.65
N PRO A 110 24.48 -10.59 18.16
CA PRO A 110 23.03 -10.43 18.18
C PRO A 110 22.44 -10.10 19.57
N GLN A 111 23.06 -10.60 20.65
CA GLN A 111 22.64 -10.28 22.02
C GLN A 111 22.95 -8.84 22.42
N THR A 112 24.06 -8.25 21.98
CA THR A 112 24.43 -6.86 22.35
C THR A 112 23.60 -5.82 21.60
N LEU A 113 22.96 -6.20 20.51
CA LEU A 113 22.15 -5.33 19.65
C LEU A 113 20.66 -5.26 20.03
N ILE A 114 20.15 -6.23 20.80
CA ILE A 114 18.74 -6.30 21.23
C ILE A 114 18.51 -5.52 22.52
#